data_AF-A0A5C6SK23-F1
#
_entry.id   AF-A0A5C6SK23-F1
#
_cell.length_a   1.000
_cell.length_b   1.000
_cell.length_c   1.000
_cell.angle_alpha   90.00
_cell.angle_beta   90.00
_cell.angle_gamma   90.00
#
_symmetry.space_group_name_H-M   'P 1'
#
loop_
_entity.id
_entity.type
_entity.pdbx_description
1 polymer ?
#
loop_
_entity_poly.entity_id
_entity_poly.type
_entity_poly.pdbx_seq_one_letter_code
_entity_poly.pdbx_strand_id
1 'polypeptide(L)'
;MRPLTYHAFKSLHDLGVSHGDAKLDNFHLVTDDGKDKIMIVDLESADYEQTEEELAYTAKTKTNFVMRQYHNHLECMKHDCLLLPKRPLRA
;
A
#
# COMPACT_ATOMS: atom_id res chain seq x y z
N MET A 1 -5.45 -7.08 2.99
CA MET A 1 -4.95 -5.81 2.43
C MET A 1 -4.21 -5.00 3.47
N ARG A 2 -4.84 -4.47 4.52
CA ARG A 2 -4.16 -3.62 5.53
C ARG A 2 -2.83 -4.16 6.06
N PRO A 3 -2.70 -5.43 6.49
CA PRO A 3 -1.41 -5.96 6.94
C PRO A 3 -0.35 -5.96 5.83
N LEU A 4 -0.72 -6.37 4.61
CA LEU A 4 0.19 -6.38 3.47
C LEU A 4 0.65 -4.97 3.09
N THR A 5 -0.25 -4.00 3.12
CA THR A 5 0.08 -2.57 2.88
C THR A 5 1.01 -2.03 3.94
N TYR A 6 0.76 -2.33 5.23
CA TYR A 6 1.64 -1.94 6.32
C TYR A 6 3.04 -2.55 6.17
N HIS A 7 3.12 -3.84 5.85
CA HIS A 7 4.39 -4.52 5.64
C HIS A 7 5.17 -3.93 4.45
N ALA A 8 4.50 -3.52 3.37
CA ALA A 8 5.17 -2.90 2.24
C ALA A 8 5.76 -1.53 2.61
N PHE A 9 5.01 -0.66 3.29
CA PHE A 9 5.56 0.62 3.78
C PHE A 9 6.67 0.40 4.79
N LYS A 10 6.49 -0.53 5.73
CA LYS A 10 7.53 -0.86 6.70
C LYS A 10 8.82 -1.31 6.00
N SER A 11 8.72 -2.20 5.01
CA SER A 11 9.90 -2.68 4.27
C SER A 11 10.62 -1.55 3.52
N LEU A 12 9.88 -0.59 2.98
CA LEU A 12 10.46 0.59 2.32
C LEU A 12 11.15 1.50 3.35
N HIS A 13 10.54 1.67 4.51
CA HIS A 13 11.03 2.52 5.59
C HIS A 13 12.24 1.92 6.31
N ASP A 14 12.30 0.59 6.44
CA ASP A 14 13.48 -0.13 6.94
C ASP A 14 14.71 0.10 6.03
N LEU A 15 14.51 0.56 4.79
CA LEU A 15 15.57 1.00 3.85
C LEU A 15 15.83 2.52 3.88
N GLY A 16 15.19 3.26 4.80
CA GLY A 16 15.30 4.72 4.88
C GLY A 16 14.49 5.47 3.83
N VAL A 17 13.56 4.80 3.13
CA VAL A 17 12.83 5.38 1.99
C VAL A 17 11.37 5.63 2.35
N SER A 18 10.86 6.81 2.01
CA SER A 18 9.47 7.19 2.22
C SER A 18 8.79 7.46 0.87
N HIS A 19 7.76 6.67 0.53
CA HIS A 19 7.06 6.81 -0.76
C HIS A 19 6.25 8.12 -0.84
N GLY A 20 6.60 9.04 -1.75
CA GLY A 20 5.95 10.35 -1.82
C GLY A 20 4.58 10.39 -2.52
N ASP A 21 4.24 9.38 -3.33
CA ASP A 21 3.00 9.39 -4.14
C ASP A 21 2.06 8.21 -3.83
N ALA A 22 1.27 8.35 -2.77
CA ALA A 22 0.41 7.29 -2.25
C ALA A 22 -0.91 7.07 -3.04
N LYS A 23 -0.91 7.25 -4.36
CA LYS A 23 -2.04 6.90 -5.24
C LYS A 23 -2.22 5.38 -5.34
N LEU A 24 -3.46 4.92 -5.43
CA LEU A 24 -3.77 3.47 -5.46
C LEU A 24 -3.09 2.72 -6.60
N ASP A 25 -2.92 3.37 -7.75
CA ASP A 25 -2.34 2.80 -8.96
C ASP A 25 -0.88 2.35 -8.75
N ASN A 26 -0.20 2.92 -7.75
CA ASN A 26 1.18 2.59 -7.40
C ASN A 26 1.30 1.37 -6.48
N PHE A 27 0.19 0.73 -6.09
CA PHE A 27 0.17 -0.42 -5.19
C PHE A 27 -0.39 -1.66 -5.88
N HIS A 28 0.49 -2.61 -6.18
CA HIS A 28 0.11 -3.85 -6.87
C HIS A 28 0.07 -5.03 -5.89
N LEU A 29 -1.04 -5.76 -5.87
CA LEU A 29 -1.10 -7.07 -5.20
C LEU A 29 -0.43 -8.11 -6.09
N VAL A 30 0.69 -8.67 -5.65
CA VAL A 30 1.44 -9.70 -6.36
C VAL A 30 1.56 -10.95 -5.49
N THR A 31 1.67 -12.13 -6.12
CA THR A 31 2.01 -13.37 -5.42
C THR A 31 3.46 -13.70 -5.69
N ASP A 32 4.23 -13.95 -4.63
CA ASP A 32 5.64 -14.37 -4.69
C ASP A 32 5.87 -15.49 -3.69
N ASP A 33 6.54 -16.58 -4.10
CA ASP A 33 6.69 -17.80 -3.31
C ASP A 33 5.38 -18.33 -2.68
N GLY A 34 4.28 -18.21 -3.42
CA GLY A 34 2.95 -18.64 -2.98
C GLY A 34 2.27 -17.69 -1.98
N LYS A 35 2.91 -16.59 -1.56
CA LYS A 35 2.37 -15.61 -0.61
C LYS A 35 2.02 -14.31 -1.31
N ASP A 36 0.90 -13.70 -0.91
CA ASP A 36 0.51 -12.40 -1.44
C ASP A 36 1.27 -11.28 -0.73
N LYS A 37 1.79 -10.31 -1.49
CA LYS A 37 2.47 -9.10 -1.00
C LYS A 37 2.02 -7.87 -1.79
N ILE A 38 2.24 -6.69 -1.22
CA ILE A 38 2.07 -5.42 -1.94
C ILE A 38 3.41 -4.99 -2.49
N MET A 39 3.48 -4.85 -3.81
CA MET A 39 4.60 -4.22 -4.51
C MET A 39 4.26 -2.74 -4.69
N ILE A 40 5.14 -1.87 -4.18
CA ILE A 40 5.05 -0.42 -4.36
C ILE A 40 5.91 -0.06 -5.58
N VAL A 41 5.32 0.63 -6.54
CA VAL A 41 6.01 1.12 -7.75
C VAL A 41 6.07 2.65 -7.75
N ASP A 42 6.66 3.21 -8.80
CA ASP A 42 6.76 4.66 -9.02
C ASP A 42 7.41 5.41 -7.84
N LEU A 43 8.74 5.33 -7.79
CA LEU A 43 9.56 5.91 -6.71
C LEU A 43 10.11 7.29 -7.07
N GLU A 44 9.61 7.96 -8.11
CA GLU A 44 10.15 9.25 -8.57
C GLU A 44 10.06 10.35 -7.51
N SER A 45 9.03 10.29 -6.66
CA SER A 45 8.77 11.22 -5.56
C SER A 45 9.24 10.67 -4.20
N ALA A 46 10.09 9.65 -4.18
CA ALA A 46 10.58 9.06 -2.93
C ALA A 46 11.49 10.04 -2.18
N ASP A 47 11.27 10.14 -0.87
CA ASP A 47 12.07 10.92 0.06
C ASP A 47 13.02 9.99 0.83
N TYR A 48 14.29 10.39 0.90
CA TYR A 48 15.40 9.63 1.50
C TYR A 48 15.99 10.32 2.73
N GLU A 49 15.51 11.52 3.08
CA GLU A 49 16.09 12.34 4.15
C GLU A 49 15.32 12.22 5.48
N GLN A 50 14.41 11.25 5.59
CA GLN A 50 13.58 11.06 6.79
C GLN A 50 14.35 10.34 7.90
N THR A 51 14.11 10.76 9.13
CA THR A 51 14.60 10.08 10.33
C THR A 51 13.84 8.76 10.57
N GLU A 52 14.44 7.81 11.30
CA GLU A 52 13.77 6.55 11.65
C GLU A 52 12.45 6.76 12.41
N GLU A 53 12.36 7.79 13.26
CA GLU A 53 11.15 8.10 14.01
C GLU A 53 10.03 8.61 13.10
N GLU A 54 10.35 9.49 12.15
CA GLU A 54 9.42 9.96 11.12
C GLU A 54 8.95 8.81 10.23
N LEU A 55 9.85 7.91 9.86
CA LEU A 55 9.54 6.71 9.08
C LEU A 55 8.60 5.76 9.85
N ALA A 56 8.86 5.48 11.12
CA ALA A 56 7.98 4.63 11.93
C ALA A 56 6.56 5.20 12.04
N TYR A 57 6.44 6.52 12.24
CA TYR A 57 5.15 7.21 12.30
C TYR A 57 4.43 7.23 10.96
N THR A 58 5.16 7.51 9.88
CA THR A 58 4.58 7.63 8.53
C THR A 58 4.08 6.30 7.99
N ALA A 59 4.66 5.15 8.36
CA ALA A 59 4.19 3.84 7.89
C ALA A 59 2.72 3.60 8.25
N LYS A 60 2.35 3.90 9.50
CA LYS A 60 0.97 3.77 9.99
C LYS A 60 0.03 4.76 9.29
N THR A 61 0.47 6.01 9.16
CA THR A 61 -0.32 7.09 8.57
C THR A 61 -0.56 6.85 7.08
N LYS A 62 0.46 6.47 6.31
CA LYS A 62 0.36 6.11 4.89
C LYS A 62 -0.48 4.87 4.68
N THR A 63 -0.33 3.85 5.53
CA THR A 63 -1.22 2.67 5.50
C THR A 63 -2.69 3.09 5.66
N ASN A 64 -3.00 3.96 6.63
CA ASN A 64 -4.37 4.45 6.82
C ASN A 64 -4.88 5.23 5.61
N PHE A 65 -4.04 6.08 5.03
CA PHE A 65 -4.38 6.86 3.85
C PHE A 65 -4.73 5.96 2.65
N VAL A 66 -3.84 5.05 2.28
CA VAL A 66 -4.04 4.11 1.16
C VAL A 66 -5.27 3.23 1.40
N MET A 67 -5.44 2.73 2.63
CA MET A 67 -6.63 1.93 2.95
C MET A 67 -7.91 2.74 2.82
N ARG A 68 -7.93 4.04 3.18
CA ARG A 68 -9.11 4.89 2.98
C ARG A 68 -9.42 5.05 1.49
N GLN A 69 -8.41 5.32 0.66
CA GLN A 69 -8.58 5.40 -0.78
C GLN A 69 -9.16 4.08 -1.34
N TYR A 70 -8.62 2.95 -0.90
CA TYR A 70 -9.07 1.62 -1.34
C TYR A 70 -10.55 1.37 -1.01
N HIS A 71 -11.00 1.69 0.21
CA HIS A 71 -12.42 1.53 0.57
C HIS A 71 -13.31 2.46 -0.24
N ASN A 72 -12.91 3.73 -0.44
CA ASN A 72 -13.67 4.66 -1.26
C ASN A 72 -13.81 4.15 -2.71
N HIS A 73 -12.73 3.62 -3.27
CA HIS A 73 -12.74 3.04 -4.61
C HIS A 73 -13.69 1.83 -4.71
N LEU A 74 -13.70 0.95 -3.71
CA LEU A 74 -14.63 -0.19 -3.66
C LEU A 74 -16.09 0.26 -3.58
N GLU A 75 -16.41 1.30 -2.81
CA GLU A 75 -17.78 1.82 -2.76
C GLU A 75 -18.20 2.40 -4.12
N CYS A 76 -17.33 3.13 -4.82
CA CYS A 76 -17.62 3.59 -6.18
C CYS A 76 -17.88 2.41 -7.14
N MET A 77 -17.00 1.41 -7.16
CA MET A 77 -17.18 0.21 -7.99
C MET A 77 -18.48 -0.54 -7.69
N LYS A 78 -18.91 -0.53 -6.42
CA LYS A 78 -20.16 -1.14 -5.99
C LYS A 78 -21.36 -0.39 -6.57
N HIS A 79 -21.33 0.94 -6.52
CA HIS A 79 -22.37 1.79 -7.11
C HIS A 79 -22.48 1.59 -8.62
N ASP A 80 -21.35 1.38 -9.29
CA ASP A 80 -21.29 1.17 -10.75
C ASP A 80 -21.60 -0.28 -11.17
N CYS A 81 -21.90 -1.19 -10.22
CA CYS A 81 -22.11 -2.62 -10.47
C CYS A 81 -20.90 -3.32 -11.12
N LEU A 82 -19.68 -2.81 -10.91
CA LEU A 82 -18.42 -3.33 -11.47
C LEU A 82 -17.62 -4.21 -10.50
N LEU A 83 -18.18 -4.51 -9.32
CA LEU A 83 -17.43 -5.19 -8.27
C LEU A 83 -17.16 -6.64 -8.64
N LEU A 84 -15.88 -6.96 -8.92
CA LEU A 84 -15.44 -8.30 -9.27
C LEU A 84 -15.46 -9.24 -8.04
N PRO A 85 -15.57 -10.57 -8.25
CA PRO A 85 -15.49 -11.54 -7.16
C PRO A 85 -14.21 -11.40 -6.36
N LYS A 86 -14.32 -11.41 -5.02
CA LYS A 86 -13.16 -11.35 -4.14
C LYS A 86 -12.39 -12.68 -4.18
N ARG A 87 -11.08 -12.61 -4.41
CA ARG A 87 -10.16 -13.74 -4.23
C ARG A 87 -9.65 -13.78 -2.79
N PRO A 88 -9.54 -14.95 -2.14
CA PRO A 88 -8.84 -15.09 -0.86
C PRO A 88 -7.37 -14.68 -0.96
N LEU A 89 -6.86 -14.01 0.08
CA LEU A 89 -5.43 -13.69 0.19
C LEU A 89 -4.65 -14.94 0.60
N ARG A 90 -3.48 -15.12 -0.01
CA ARG A 90 -2.52 -16.19 0.30
C ARG A 90 -1.54 -15.70 1.36
N ALA A 91 -1.45 -16.41 2.49
CA ALA A 91 -0.60 -16.09 3.63
C ALA A 91 0.74 -16.83 3.59
#